data_AF-A0A2W7IES8-F1
#
_entry.id   AF-A0A2W7IES8-F1
#
_cell.length_a   1.000
_cell.length_b   1.000
_cell.length_c   1.000
_cell.angle_alpha   90.00
_cell.angle_beta   90.00
_cell.angle_gamma   90.00
#
_symmetry.space_group_name_H-M   'P 1'
#
loop_
_entity.id
_entity.type
_entity.pdbx_description
1 polymer ?
#
loop_
_entity_poly.entity_id
_entity_poly.type
_entity_poly.pdbx_seq_one_letter_code
_entity_poly.pdbx_strand_id
1 'polypeptide(L)'
;MTLRPSARADLGAAVFVLGLGILAMWQAMVVPASPLYGQVGPSFVPYLVAVLMLALGVGLCLAALRGGWSHTLEDMQNPAPTNWRALGLLFAGLLANLALIEWLGFVIAATAQFVLVAAAFGSRRPLRDLLIGAAVCIAAFMMFDRLLGVNIGAGILEGVL
;
A
#
# COMPACT_ATOMS: atom_id res chain seq x y z
N MET A 1 16.20 -5.32 -34.73
CA MET A 1 16.55 -5.71 -33.34
C MET A 1 15.39 -6.50 -32.75
N THR A 2 15.46 -7.82 -32.80
CA THR A 2 14.47 -8.70 -32.16
C THR A 2 14.77 -8.77 -30.66
N LEU A 3 13.97 -8.10 -29.85
CA LEU A 3 14.06 -8.17 -28.39
C LEU A 3 13.84 -9.61 -27.94
N ARG A 4 14.72 -10.12 -27.05
CA ARG A 4 14.59 -11.44 -26.43
C ARG A 4 13.28 -11.53 -25.63
N PRO A 5 12.66 -12.72 -25.49
CA PRO A 5 11.37 -12.88 -24.82
C PRO A 5 11.31 -12.30 -23.39
N SER A 6 12.41 -12.42 -22.62
CA SER A 6 12.55 -11.85 -21.28
C SER A 6 12.51 -10.32 -21.27
N ALA A 7 13.13 -9.67 -22.26
CA ALA A 7 13.14 -8.21 -22.37
C ALA A 7 11.75 -7.63 -22.64
N ARG A 8 10.84 -8.40 -23.27
CA ARG A 8 9.44 -8.00 -23.46
C ARG A 8 8.63 -8.04 -22.16
N ALA A 9 8.84 -9.06 -21.34
CA ALA A 9 8.20 -9.17 -20.02
C ALA A 9 8.69 -8.07 -19.08
N ASP A 10 10.00 -7.79 -19.09
CA ASP A 10 10.62 -6.70 -18.32
C ASP A 10 10.07 -5.34 -18.72
N LEU A 11 9.95 -5.10 -20.03
CA LEU A 11 9.35 -3.87 -20.53
C LEU A 11 7.88 -3.77 -20.12
N GLY A 12 7.13 -4.87 -20.16
CA GLY A 12 5.74 -4.92 -19.68
C GLY A 12 5.63 -4.53 -18.20
N ALA A 13 6.47 -5.11 -17.34
CA ALA A 13 6.52 -4.76 -15.92
C ALA A 13 6.93 -3.30 -15.69
N ALA A 14 7.93 -2.81 -16.42
CA ALA A 14 8.39 -1.42 -16.34
C ALA A 14 7.28 -0.43 -16.72
N VAL A 15 6.61 -0.67 -17.84
CA VAL A 15 5.48 0.15 -18.31
C VAL A 15 4.31 0.09 -17.32
N PHE A 16 4.05 -1.07 -16.72
CA PHE A 16 3.03 -1.20 -15.69
C PHE A 16 3.33 -0.35 -14.46
N VAL A 17 4.55 -0.42 -13.91
CA VAL A 17 4.98 0.41 -12.77
C VAL A 17 4.91 1.89 -13.12
N LEU A 18 5.38 2.27 -14.30
CA LEU A 18 5.31 3.66 -14.78
C LEU A 18 3.86 4.14 -14.92
N GLY A 19 2.98 3.31 -15.47
CA GLY A 19 1.54 3.59 -15.59
C GLY A 19 0.87 3.79 -14.23
N LEU A 20 1.16 2.92 -13.25
CA LEU A 20 0.69 3.10 -11.87
C LEU A 20 1.24 4.39 -11.25
N GLY A 21 2.49 4.79 -11.57
CA GLY A 21 3.08 6.04 -11.10
C GLY A 21 2.38 7.27 -11.66
N ILE A 22 2.02 7.24 -12.95
CA ILE A 22 1.23 8.29 -13.60
C ILE A 22 -0.17 8.37 -12.96
N LEU A 23 -0.82 7.23 -12.75
CA LEU A 23 -2.12 7.17 -12.08
C LEU A 23 -2.05 7.73 -10.66
N ALA A 24 -1.04 7.36 -9.88
CA ALA A 24 -0.83 7.87 -8.53
C ALA A 24 -0.59 9.39 -8.53
N MET A 25 0.20 9.90 -9.48
CA MET A 25 0.43 11.34 -9.65
C MET A 25 -0.87 12.08 -9.96
N TRP A 26 -1.69 11.54 -10.87
CA TRP A 26 -2.97 12.13 -11.21
C TRP A 26 -3.92 12.16 -10.00
N GLN A 27 -4.01 11.06 -9.25
CA GLN A 27 -4.80 11.02 -8.02
C GLN A 27 -4.32 12.05 -6.99
N ALA A 28 -3.01 12.19 -6.80
CA ALA A 28 -2.43 13.19 -5.89
C ALA A 28 -2.77 14.63 -6.29
N MET A 29 -2.89 14.92 -7.60
CA MET A 29 -3.30 16.23 -8.13
C MET A 29 -4.79 16.54 -7.90
N VAL A 30 -5.63 15.51 -7.80
CA VAL A 30 -7.08 15.67 -7.60
C VAL A 30 -7.45 15.81 -6.11
N VAL A 31 -6.55 15.49 -5.18
CA VAL A 31 -6.79 15.64 -3.73
C VAL A 31 -7.05 17.12 -3.40
N PRO A 32 -8.23 17.48 -2.86
CA PRO A 32 -8.55 18.85 -2.48
C PRO A 32 -7.59 19.36 -1.41
N ALA A 33 -6.92 20.49 -1.67
CA ALA A 33 -6.10 21.15 -0.67
C ALA A 33 -7.00 21.88 0.33
N SER A 34 -7.19 21.32 1.53
CA SER A 34 -7.88 22.00 2.63
C SER A 34 -6.95 23.05 3.26
N PRO A 35 -7.33 24.33 3.37
CA PRO A 35 -6.51 25.37 4.01
C PRO A 35 -6.28 25.18 5.52
N LEU A 36 -6.97 24.21 6.12
CA LEU A 36 -6.99 23.92 7.56
C LEU A 36 -5.83 23.03 8.03
N TYR A 37 -5.07 22.43 7.13
CA TYR A 37 -3.97 21.52 7.47
C TYR A 37 -2.65 22.29 7.31
N GLY A 38 -1.74 22.17 8.29
CA GLY A 38 -0.56 23.03 8.47
C GLY A 38 0.47 23.06 7.34
N GLN A 39 1.68 23.52 7.65
CA GLN A 39 2.79 23.77 6.70
C GLN A 39 3.12 22.62 5.73
N VAL A 40 2.67 21.39 6.00
CA VAL A 40 2.77 20.22 5.12
C VAL A 40 1.36 19.70 4.80
N GLY A 41 0.92 19.85 3.56
CA GLY A 41 -0.42 19.44 3.14
C GLY A 41 -0.60 17.92 3.05
N PRO A 42 -1.85 17.41 3.15
CA PRO A 42 -2.16 15.97 3.11
C PRO A 42 -1.72 15.29 1.80
N SER A 43 -1.56 16.06 0.73
CA SER A 43 -1.11 15.56 -0.57
C SER A 43 0.41 15.33 -0.66
N PHE A 44 1.22 15.79 0.30
CA PHE A 44 2.69 15.71 0.23
C PHE A 44 3.19 14.28 0.09
N VAL A 45 2.72 13.38 0.96
CA VAL A 45 3.13 11.96 0.92
C VAL A 45 2.70 11.28 -0.39
N PRO A 46 1.44 11.40 -0.86
CA PRO A 46 1.03 10.93 -2.18
C PRO A 46 1.92 11.41 -3.33
N TYR A 47 2.26 12.70 -3.34
CA TYR A 47 3.16 13.27 -4.35
C TYR A 47 4.56 12.65 -4.29
N LEU A 48 5.15 12.55 -3.10
CA LEU A 48 6.48 11.97 -2.93
C LEU A 48 6.51 10.52 -3.45
N VAL A 49 5.53 9.71 -3.07
CA VAL A 49 5.41 8.32 -3.53
C VAL A 49 5.25 8.27 -5.04
N ALA A 50 4.39 9.10 -5.62
CA ALA A 50 4.18 9.15 -7.06
C ALA A 50 5.45 9.53 -7.84
N VAL A 51 6.20 10.54 -7.37
CA VAL A 51 7.49 10.93 -7.98
C VAL A 51 8.50 9.78 -7.94
N LEU A 52 8.66 9.13 -6.79
CA LEU A 52 9.58 7.98 -6.65
C LEU A 52 9.17 6.83 -7.57
N MET A 53 7.87 6.53 -7.66
CA MET A 53 7.37 5.49 -8.56
C MET A 53 7.60 5.80 -10.03
N LEU A 54 7.42 7.07 -10.44
CA LEU A 54 7.73 7.52 -11.80
C LEU A 54 9.24 7.39 -12.08
N ALA A 55 10.10 7.80 -11.16
CA ALA A 55 11.54 7.68 -11.30
C ALA A 55 11.96 6.21 -11.46
N LEU A 56 11.42 5.31 -10.62
CA LEU A 56 11.66 3.88 -10.73
C LEU A 56 11.11 3.29 -12.03
N GLY A 57 9.89 3.66 -12.44
CA GLY A 57 9.29 3.21 -13.70
C GLY A 57 10.12 3.61 -14.91
N VAL A 58 10.62 4.85 -14.95
CA VAL A 58 11.53 5.32 -16.01
C VAL A 58 12.84 4.53 -15.97
N GLY A 59 13.43 4.35 -14.79
CA GLY A 59 14.65 3.56 -14.61
C GLY A 59 14.49 2.12 -15.10
N LEU A 60 13.37 1.47 -14.78
CA LEU A 60 13.03 0.12 -15.24
C LEU A 60 12.83 0.08 -16.75
N CYS A 61 12.16 1.07 -17.35
CA CYS A 61 12.02 1.13 -18.80
C CYS A 61 13.40 1.22 -19.49
N LEU A 62 14.29 2.06 -18.97
CA LEU A 62 15.66 2.16 -19.47
C LEU A 62 16.44 0.85 -19.29
N ALA A 63 16.29 0.16 -18.16
CA ALA A 63 16.90 -1.14 -17.92
C ALA A 63 16.37 -2.22 -18.87
N ALA A 64 15.06 -2.26 -19.11
CA ALA A 64 14.43 -3.16 -20.07
C ALA A 64 14.98 -2.94 -21.49
N LEU A 65 15.10 -1.68 -21.91
CA LEU A 65 15.64 -1.32 -23.23
C LEU A 65 17.14 -1.63 -23.38
N ARG A 66 17.90 -1.64 -22.28
CA ARG A 66 19.35 -1.96 -22.27
C ARG A 66 19.67 -3.45 -22.24
N GLY A 67 18.67 -4.33 -22.18
CA GLY A 67 18.87 -5.78 -22.22
C GLY A 67 18.00 -6.58 -21.27
N GLY A 68 17.19 -5.92 -20.44
CA GLY A 68 16.36 -6.60 -19.44
C GLY A 68 17.15 -7.07 -18.22
N TRP A 69 16.44 -7.33 -17.12
CA TRP A 69 17.01 -7.77 -15.84
C TRP A 69 16.44 -9.10 -15.36
N SER A 70 15.25 -9.54 -15.82
CA SER A 70 14.63 -10.77 -15.28
C SER A 70 15.41 -12.04 -15.54
N HIS A 71 16.24 -12.05 -16.59
CA HIS A 71 17.01 -13.22 -16.98
C HIS A 71 18.09 -13.63 -15.96
N THR A 72 18.50 -12.73 -15.08
CA THR A 72 19.47 -13.03 -14.01
C THR A 72 18.80 -13.49 -12.72
N LEU A 73 17.46 -13.51 -12.65
CA LEU A 73 16.71 -13.91 -11.47
C LEU A 73 16.34 -15.39 -11.55
N GLU A 74 16.87 -16.21 -10.63
CA GLU A 74 16.56 -17.64 -10.53
C GLU A 74 15.06 -17.90 -10.28
N ASP A 75 14.39 -17.02 -9.52
CA ASP A 75 12.95 -17.11 -9.22
C ASP A 75 12.05 -17.03 -10.46
N MET A 76 12.52 -16.41 -11.55
CA MET A 76 11.78 -16.34 -12.82
C MET A 76 11.87 -17.65 -13.63
N GLN A 77 12.85 -18.50 -13.31
CA GLN A 77 13.03 -19.79 -13.97
C GLN A 77 12.16 -20.88 -13.34
N ASN A 78 11.86 -20.75 -12.04
CA ASN A 78 10.96 -21.65 -11.31
C ASN A 78 9.98 -20.87 -10.42
N PRO A 79 8.95 -20.24 -11.02
CA PRO A 79 8.00 -19.43 -10.27
C PRO A 79 7.21 -20.28 -9.28
N ALA A 80 7.25 -19.89 -8.00
CA ALA A 80 6.40 -20.49 -6.97
C ALA A 80 4.91 -20.30 -7.32
N PRO A 81 4.04 -21.27 -7.01
CA PRO A 81 2.61 -21.16 -7.29
C PRO A 81 2.00 -19.98 -6.51
N THR A 82 1.15 -19.21 -7.19
CA THR A 82 0.44 -18.09 -6.56
C THR A 82 -0.41 -18.55 -5.38
N ASN A 83 -0.20 -17.94 -4.22
CA ASN A 83 -0.98 -18.25 -3.03
C ASN A 83 -2.32 -17.50 -3.05
N TRP A 84 -3.30 -18.07 -3.73
CA TRP A 84 -4.66 -17.52 -3.85
C TRP A 84 -5.35 -17.31 -2.50
N ARG A 85 -5.01 -18.12 -1.48
CA ARG A 85 -5.54 -17.95 -0.12
C ARG A 85 -5.02 -16.66 0.52
N ALA A 86 -3.71 -16.42 0.41
CA ALA A 86 -3.13 -15.17 0.90
C ALA A 86 -3.74 -13.98 0.17
N LEU A 87 -3.88 -14.05 -1.16
CA LEU A 87 -4.50 -12.98 -1.94
C LEU A 87 -5.96 -12.70 -1.50
N GLY A 88 -6.74 -13.75 -1.28
CA GLY A 88 -8.11 -13.63 -0.77
C GLY A 88 -8.19 -13.02 0.63
N LEU A 89 -7.27 -13.38 1.53
CA LEU A 89 -7.19 -12.81 2.88
C LEU A 89 -6.77 -11.34 2.88
N LEU A 90 -5.83 -10.95 2.02
CA LEU A 90 -5.45 -9.54 1.83
C LEU A 90 -6.64 -8.72 1.34
N PHE A 91 -7.37 -9.22 0.34
CA PHE A 91 -8.55 -8.54 -0.19
C PHE A 91 -9.69 -8.47 0.84
N ALA A 92 -9.92 -9.54 1.60
CA ALA A 92 -10.87 -9.56 2.70
C ALA A 92 -10.49 -8.56 3.79
N GLY A 93 -9.20 -8.42 4.11
CA GLY A 93 -8.68 -7.42 5.04
C GLY A 93 -9.00 -5.99 4.61
N LEU A 94 -8.78 -5.68 3.33
CA LEU A 94 -9.11 -4.38 2.76
C LEU A 94 -10.61 -4.08 2.80
N LEU A 95 -11.44 -5.05 2.38
CA LEU A 95 -12.90 -4.88 2.41
C LEU A 95 -13.44 -4.75 3.83
N ALA A 96 -12.89 -5.52 4.78
CA ALA A 96 -13.24 -5.41 6.18
C ALA A 96 -12.88 -4.02 6.70
N ASN A 97 -11.70 -3.48 6.38
CA ASN A 97 -11.33 -2.13 6.76
C ASN A 97 -12.34 -1.10 6.24
N LEU A 98 -12.65 -1.15 4.94
CA LEU A 98 -13.55 -0.21 4.29
C LEU A 98 -14.98 -0.27 4.86
N ALA A 99 -15.48 -1.47 5.18
CA ALA A 99 -16.80 -1.65 5.75
C ALA A 99 -16.87 -1.24 7.23
N LEU A 100 -15.79 -1.45 8.00
CA LEU A 100 -15.77 -1.19 9.44
C LEU A 100 -15.41 0.25 9.78
N ILE A 101 -14.63 0.95 8.94
CA ILE A 101 -14.08 2.26 9.31
C ILE A 101 -15.16 3.31 9.58
N GLU A 102 -16.28 3.28 8.84
CA GLU A 102 -17.40 4.21 9.04
C GLU A 102 -18.13 3.99 10.37
N TRP A 103 -18.22 2.75 10.85
CA TRP A 103 -19.02 2.39 12.03
C TRP A 103 -18.19 2.26 13.31
N LEU A 104 -17.04 1.60 13.21
CA LEU A 104 -16.21 1.19 14.35
C LEU A 104 -14.97 2.09 14.53
N GLY A 105 -14.68 2.98 13.57
CA GLY A 105 -13.53 3.88 13.62
C GLY A 105 -12.23 3.27 13.11
N PHE A 106 -11.19 4.10 13.06
CA PHE A 106 -9.92 3.74 12.43
C PHE A 106 -9.21 2.62 13.18
N VAL A 107 -9.12 2.70 14.52
CA VAL A 107 -8.35 1.73 15.31
C VAL A 107 -8.86 0.29 15.14
N ILE A 108 -10.17 0.06 15.28
CA ILE A 108 -10.71 -1.31 15.17
C ILE A 108 -10.65 -1.80 13.72
N ALA A 109 -11.04 -0.96 12.75
CA ALA A 109 -11.00 -1.34 11.34
C ALA A 109 -9.57 -1.69 10.89
N ALA A 110 -8.57 -0.90 11.30
CA ALA A 110 -7.17 -1.15 10.97
C ALA A 110 -6.62 -2.39 11.67
N THR A 111 -7.04 -2.63 12.92
CA THR A 111 -6.66 -3.85 13.66
C THR A 111 -7.24 -5.11 13.00
N ALA A 112 -8.51 -5.08 12.58
CA ALA A 112 -9.13 -6.20 11.86
C ALA A 112 -8.41 -6.51 10.54
N GLN A 113 -8.06 -5.47 9.77
CA GLN A 113 -7.24 -5.61 8.58
C GLN A 113 -5.88 -6.22 8.89
N PHE A 114 -5.21 -5.75 9.96
CA PHE A 114 -3.91 -6.25 10.37
C PHE A 114 -3.94 -7.75 10.66
N VAL A 115 -4.96 -8.23 11.38
CA VAL A 115 -5.11 -9.66 11.69
C VAL A 115 -5.32 -10.49 10.42
N LEU A 116 -6.12 -10.01 9.47
CA LEU A 116 -6.36 -10.70 8.20
C LEU A 116 -5.11 -10.74 7.31
N VAL A 117 -4.33 -9.65 7.30
CA VAL A 117 -3.03 -9.60 6.61
C VAL A 117 -2.03 -10.55 7.27
N ALA A 118 -1.94 -10.57 8.61
CA ALA A 118 -1.06 -11.50 9.33
C ALA A 118 -1.44 -12.97 9.07
N ALA A 119 -2.74 -13.26 8.97
CA ALA A 119 -3.23 -14.57 8.56
C ALA A 119 -2.85 -14.90 7.10
N ALA A 120 -2.84 -13.92 6.19
CA ALA A 120 -2.41 -14.10 4.80
C ALA A 120 -0.94 -14.53 4.70
N PHE A 121 -0.08 -14.01 5.59
CA PHE A 121 1.32 -14.41 5.72
C PHE A 121 1.53 -15.74 6.47
N GLY A 122 0.44 -16.43 6.86
CA GLY A 122 0.50 -17.74 7.49
C GLY A 122 0.65 -17.73 9.00
N SER A 123 0.40 -16.60 9.67
CA SER A 123 0.35 -16.57 11.13
C SER A 123 -0.77 -17.47 11.64
N ARG A 124 -0.44 -18.32 12.62
CA ARG A 124 -1.39 -19.24 13.29
C ARG A 124 -1.83 -18.74 14.66
N ARG A 125 -1.46 -17.51 15.04
CA ARG A 125 -1.69 -16.95 16.39
C ARG A 125 -2.49 -15.64 16.32
N PRO A 126 -3.78 -15.71 15.94
CA PRO A 126 -4.60 -14.51 15.71
C PRO A 126 -4.69 -13.60 16.94
N LEU A 127 -4.64 -14.16 18.16
CA LEU A 127 -4.66 -13.38 19.40
C LEU A 127 -3.42 -12.49 19.58
N ARG A 128 -2.24 -13.00 19.19
CA ARG A 128 -1.00 -12.21 19.25
C ARG A 128 -1.06 -11.09 18.21
N ASP A 129 -1.51 -11.43 17.01
CA ASP A 129 -1.60 -10.46 15.91
C ASP A 129 -2.65 -9.39 16.21
N LEU A 130 -3.73 -9.73 16.92
CA LEU A 130 -4.72 -8.78 17.42
C LEU A 130 -4.10 -7.80 18.41
N LEU A 131 -3.34 -8.28 19.40
CA LEU A 131 -2.71 -7.43 20.41
C LEU A 131 -1.65 -6.49 19.80
N ILE A 132 -0.82 -7.03 18.89
CA ILE A 132 0.18 -6.23 18.18
C ILE A 132 -0.49 -5.21 17.26
N GLY A 133 -1.49 -5.64 16.48
CA GLY A 133 -2.26 -4.78 15.60
C GLY A 133 -2.93 -3.65 16.36
N ALA A 134 -3.61 -3.96 17.46
CA ALA A 134 -4.24 -2.96 18.32
C ALA A 134 -3.21 -1.96 18.88
N ALA A 135 -2.08 -2.44 19.41
CA ALA A 135 -1.04 -1.56 19.94
C ALA A 135 -0.46 -0.61 18.87
N VAL A 136 -0.19 -1.14 17.67
CA VAL A 136 0.34 -0.35 16.55
C VAL A 136 -0.70 0.66 16.05
N CYS A 137 -1.96 0.26 15.89
CA CYS A 137 -3.03 1.14 15.42
C CYS A 137 -3.35 2.25 16.43
N ILE A 138 -3.36 1.94 17.73
CA ILE A 138 -3.51 2.94 18.80
C ILE A 138 -2.33 3.91 18.79
N ALA A 139 -1.09 3.41 18.71
CA ALA A 139 0.09 4.27 18.66
C ALA A 139 0.08 5.19 17.43
N ALA A 140 -0.34 4.68 16.27
CA ALA A 140 -0.51 5.47 15.06
C ALA A 140 -1.61 6.53 15.24
N PHE A 141 -2.77 6.16 15.80
CA PHE A 141 -3.86 7.10 16.10
C PHE A 141 -3.38 8.22 17.02
N MET A 142 -2.71 7.89 18.12
CA MET A 142 -2.15 8.89 19.04
C MET A 142 -1.10 9.78 18.38
N MET A 143 -0.28 9.23 17.48
CA MET A 143 0.67 10.03 16.72
C MET A 143 -0.05 11.03 15.82
N PHE A 144 -1.10 10.63 15.10
CA PHE A 144 -1.84 11.56 14.24
C PHE A 144 -2.63 12.61 15.04
N ASP A 145 -3.29 12.18 16.12
CA ASP A 145 -4.05 13.07 17.00
C ASP A 145 -3.13 14.11 17.67
N ARG A 146 -2.06 13.65 18.34
CA ARG A 146 -1.18 14.51 19.14
C ARG A 146 -0.14 15.28 18.33
N LEU A 147 0.41 14.67 17.27
CA LEU A 147 1.53 15.26 16.52
C LEU A 147 1.05 16.16 15.38
N LEU A 148 -0.07 15.79 14.74
CA LEU A 148 -0.58 16.48 13.56
C LEU A 148 -1.86 17.28 13.86
N GLY A 149 -2.53 17.05 14.99
CA GLY A 149 -3.79 17.72 15.32
C GLY A 149 -4.93 17.30 14.38
N VAL A 150 -4.78 16.16 13.72
CA VAL A 150 -5.70 15.67 12.70
C VAL A 150 -6.48 14.50 13.29
N ASN A 151 -7.80 14.69 13.41
CA ASN A 151 -8.69 13.60 13.77
C ASN A 151 -8.97 12.75 12.51
N ILE A 152 -8.38 11.55 12.46
CA ILE A 152 -8.50 10.59 11.36
C ILE A 152 -9.67 9.61 11.60
N GLY A 153 -10.31 9.69 12.77
CA GLY A 153 -11.17 8.64 13.28
C GLY A 153 -12.49 9.17 13.84
N ALA A 154 -13.59 8.91 13.13
CA ALA A 154 -14.94 9.34 13.51
C ALA A 154 -15.83 8.18 14.02
N GLY A 155 -15.24 7.11 14.55
CA GLY A 155 -15.99 5.95 15.06
C GLY A 155 -16.43 6.08 16.52
N ILE A 156 -17.33 5.19 16.96
CA ILE A 156 -17.94 5.20 18.31
C ILE A 156 -16.93 5.28 19.47
N LEU A 157 -15.72 4.70 19.32
CA LEU A 157 -14.67 4.79 20.34
C LEU A 157 -13.83 6.07 20.25
N GLU A 158 -13.62 6.62 19.06
CA GLU A 158 -12.84 7.84 18.84
C GLU A 158 -13.65 9.12 19.11
N GLY A 159 -14.99 9.01 19.19
CA GLY A 159 -15.86 10.04 19.75
C GLY A 159 -15.94 10.05 21.28
N VAL A 160 -15.37 9.05 21.97
CA VAL A 160 -15.38 8.90 23.43
C VAL A 160 -13.98 9.05 24.05
N LEU A 161 -12.92 8.73 23.30
CA LEU A 161 -11.50 8.95 23.65
C LEU A 161 -11.08 10.41 23.43
#